data_AF-A0A3S9Q3A1-F1
#
_entry.id   AF-A0A3S9Q3A1-F1
#
_cell.length_a   1.000
_cell.length_b   1.000
_cell.length_c   1.000
_cell.angle_alpha   90.00
_cell.angle_beta   90.00
_cell.angle_gamma   90.00
#
_symmetry.space_group_name_H-M   'P 1'
#
loop_
_entity.id
_entity.type
_entity.pdbx_description
1 polymer ?
#
loop_
_entity_poly.entity_id
_entity_poly.type
_entity_poly.pdbx_seq_one_letter_code
_entity_poly.pdbx_strand_id
1 'polypeptide(L)'
;MHKLVFTYGTIKKKHSSSEKLETLAQGLSTTEFVRNHRSYLINIDKVKEIQRWFNGKLMMIMNDSAKTELSTSRAGADKLKQILGF
;
A
#
# COMPACT_ATOMS: atom_id res chain seq x y z
N MET A 1 -3.91 14.15 15.41
CA MET A 1 -3.26 13.78 14.12
C MET A 1 -3.96 12.56 13.56
N HIS A 2 -4.91 12.78 12.65
CA HIS A 2 -5.85 11.76 12.16
C HIS A 2 -5.19 10.79 11.18
N LYS A 3 -5.42 9.49 11.37
CA LYS A 3 -4.96 8.41 10.49
C LYS A 3 -5.72 8.47 9.18
N LEU A 4 -5.01 8.68 8.08
CA LEU A 4 -5.53 8.52 6.73
C LEU A 4 -5.41 7.05 6.34
N VAL A 5 -6.54 6.41 6.04
CA VAL A 5 -6.62 5.10 5.39
C VAL A 5 -6.94 5.37 3.92
N PHE A 6 -6.08 4.92 3.01
CA PHE A 6 -6.32 5.01 1.58
C PHE A 6 -6.44 3.61 1.01
N THR A 7 -7.67 3.15 0.78
CA THR A 7 -7.94 1.93 0.00
C THR A 7 -8.11 2.34 -1.46
N TYR A 8 -7.10 2.12 -2.29
CA TYR A 8 -7.21 2.33 -3.74
C TYR A 8 -7.65 1.02 -4.40
N GLY A 9 -8.95 0.77 -4.39
CA GLY A 9 -9.58 -0.26 -5.21
C GLY A 9 -10.68 0.41 -6.04
N THR A 10 -10.45 0.61 -7.34
CA THR A 10 -11.41 0.89 -8.44
C THR A 10 -12.73 1.64 -8.15
N ILE A 11 -12.78 2.48 -7.12
CA ILE A 11 -13.91 3.34 -6.81
C ILE A 11 -13.28 4.63 -6.28
N LYS A 12 -13.63 5.75 -6.91
CA LYS A 12 -13.18 7.12 -6.60
C LYS A 12 -13.65 7.59 -5.21
N LYS A 13 -13.42 6.81 -4.15
CA LYS A 13 -13.99 7.06 -2.84
C LYS A 13 -12.92 6.88 -1.77
N LYS A 14 -12.45 8.01 -1.26
CA LYS A 14 -11.59 8.06 -0.07
C LYS A 14 -12.46 7.73 1.14
N HIS A 15 -12.32 6.52 1.68
CA HIS A 15 -13.03 6.11 2.88
C HIS A 15 -12.18 6.45 4.11
N SER A 16 -12.61 7.41 4.93
CA SER A 16 -12.05 7.57 6.27
C SER A 16 -12.78 6.60 7.21
N SER A 17 -12.13 5.50 7.58
CA SER A 17 -12.62 4.67 8.70
C SER A 17 -11.98 5.16 10.00
N SER A 18 -12.74 5.14 11.11
CA SER A 18 -12.18 5.38 12.44
C SER A 18 -11.43 4.16 13.00
N GLU A 19 -11.56 3.01 12.33
CA GLU A 19 -10.92 1.77 12.73
C GLU A 19 -9.40 1.80 12.51
N LYS A 20 -8.70 1.00 13.30
CA LYS A 20 -7.25 0.85 13.15
C LYS A 20 -6.99 0.13 11.82
N LEU A 21 -6.05 0.65 11.02
CA LEU A 21 -5.49 0.00 9.83
C LEU A 21 -5.12 -1.47 10.03
N GLU A 22 -4.74 -1.83 11.25
CA GLU A 22 -4.40 -3.19 11.63
C GLU A 22 -5.62 -4.12 11.67
N THR A 23 -6.73 -3.65 12.24
CA THR A 23 -8.01 -4.35 12.25
C THR A 23 -8.57 -4.49 10.84
N LEU A 24 -8.48 -3.42 10.03
CA LEU A 24 -8.85 -3.45 8.61
C LEU A 24 -8.01 -4.46 7.82
N ALA A 25 -6.70 -4.50 8.05
CA ALA A 25 -5.82 -5.46 7.37
C ALA A 25 -6.12 -6.92 7.76
N GLN A 26 -6.59 -7.18 8.99
CA GLN A 26 -6.96 -8.54 9.42
C GLN A 26 -8.19 -9.08 8.69
N GLY A 27 -9.12 -8.21 8.29
CA GLY A 27 -10.31 -8.59 7.53
C GLY A 27 -10.10 -8.65 6.01
N LEU A 28 -8.88 -8.35 5.52
CA LEU A 28 -8.57 -8.28 4.10
C LEU A 28 -7.55 -9.35 3.71
N SER A 29 -7.66 -9.86 2.49
CA SER A 29 -6.73 -10.86 1.96
C SER A 29 -5.31 -10.32 1.95
N THR A 30 -4.39 -11.04 2.60
CA THR A 30 -2.97 -10.67 2.72
C THR A 30 -2.20 -10.84 1.41
N THR A 31 -2.77 -11.54 0.43
CA THR A 31 -2.20 -11.69 -0.91
C THR A 31 -2.54 -10.50 -1.82
N GLU A 32 -3.69 -9.87 -1.61
CA GLU A 32 -4.14 -8.73 -2.42
C GLU A 32 -3.79 -7.39 -1.76
N PHE A 33 -3.78 -7.33 -0.42
CA PHE A 33 -3.53 -6.10 0.34
C PHE A 33 -2.23 -6.14 1.14
N VAL A 34 -1.35 -5.17 0.88
CA VAL A 34 -0.06 -5.03 1.55
C VAL A 34 -0.01 -3.79 2.41
N ARG A 35 0.37 -4.01 3.67
CA ARG A 35 0.70 -2.93 4.58
C ARG A 35 2.12 -2.45 4.34
N ASN A 36 2.26 -1.54 3.39
CA ASN A 36 3.54 -1.02 2.95
C ASN A 36 4.19 -0.02 3.95
N HIS A 37 3.34 0.70 4.68
CA HIS A 37 3.76 1.67 5.68
C HIS A 37 2.78 1.62 6.87
N ARG A 38 3.18 2.13 8.03
CA ARG A 38 2.27 2.23 9.21
C ARG A 38 0.96 2.96 8.92
N SER A 39 0.98 3.84 7.91
CA SER A 39 -0.15 4.67 7.48
C SER A 39 -0.82 4.18 6.18
N TYR A 40 -0.30 3.16 5.49
CA TYR A 40 -0.79 2.78 4.17
C TYR A 40 -1.05 1.27 4.07
N LEU A 41 -2.24 0.94 3.57
CA LEU A 41 -2.65 -0.40 3.16
C LEU A 41 -3.05 -0.31 1.69
N ILE A 42 -2.30 -0.97 0.83
CA ILE A 42 -2.44 -0.84 -0.63
C ILE A 42 -2.89 -2.15 -1.24
N ASN A 43 -3.61 -2.09 -2.36
CA ASN A 43 -3.91 -3.28 -3.15
C ASN A 43 -2.82 -3.48 -4.22
N ILE A 44 -2.19 -4.66 -4.27
CA ILE A 44 -1.07 -4.95 -5.18
C ILE A 44 -1.53 -4.99 -6.63
N ASP A 45 -2.71 -5.54 -6.92
CA ASP A 45 -3.25 -5.65 -8.28
C ASP A 45 -3.55 -4.30 -8.92
N LYS A 46 -3.61 -3.24 -8.10
CA LYS A 46 -3.78 -1.85 -8.55
C LYS A 46 -2.45 -1.11 -8.65
N VAL A 47 -1.32 -1.75 -8.40
CA VAL A 47 0.00 -1.15 -8.62
C VAL A 47 0.34 -1.25 -10.11
N LYS A 48 0.68 -0.10 -10.70
CA LYS A 48 1.13 -0.03 -12.09
C LYS A 48 2.60 -0.40 -12.22
N GLU A 49 3.43 0.12 -11.32
CA GLU A 49 4.87 -0.07 -11.38
C GLU A 49 5.48 -0.01 -9.98
N ILE A 50 6.57 -0.77 -9.78
CA ILE A 50 7.35 -0.77 -8.54
C ILE A 50 8.79 -0.41 -8.90
N GLN A 51 9.26 0.69 -8.33
CA GLN A 51 10.59 1.23 -8.58
C GLN A 51 11.48 1.07 -7.37
N ARG A 52 12.77 0.81 -7.60
CA ARG A 52 13.77 0.87 -6.53
C ARG A 52 14.02 2.33 -6.18
N TRP A 53 13.91 2.64 -4.89
CA TRP A 53 14.13 3.98 -4.36
C TRP A 53 15.39 4.01 -3.50
N PHE A 54 15.84 5.21 -3.13
CA PHE A 54 17.06 5.38 -2.34
C PHE A 54 16.99 4.61 -0.99
N ASN A 55 18.16 4.16 -0.51
CA ASN A 55 18.32 3.45 0.77
C ASN A 55 17.51 2.15 0.89
N GLY A 56 17.41 1.38 -0.19
CA GLY A 56 16.77 0.05 -0.20
C GLY A 56 15.26 0.08 -0.01
N LYS A 57 14.64 1.26 -0.08
CA LYS A 57 13.19 1.41 -0.14
C LYS A 57 12.69 1.12 -1.55
N LEU A 58 11.41 0.83 -1.66
CA LEU A 58 10.73 0.76 -2.94
C LEU A 58 9.74 1.93 -3.03
N MET A 59 9.36 2.27 -4.25
CA MET A 59 8.30 3.21 -4.56
C MET A 59 7.26 2.48 -5.38
N MET A 60 5.99 2.63 -5.02
CA MET A 60 4.89 2.04 -5.78
C MET A 60 4.11 3.14 -6.46
N ILE A 61 3.93 2.98 -7.77
CA ILE A 61 3.13 3.87 -8.61
C ILE A 61 1.80 3.18 -8.82
N MET A 62 0.71 3.79 -8.35
CA MET A 62 -0.63 3.23 -8.49
C MET A 62 -1.16 3.39 -9.92
N ASN A 63 -2.01 2.47 -10.36
CA ASN A 63 -2.73 2.55 -11.63
C ASN A 63 -3.98 3.42 -11.53
N ASP A 64 -3.80 4.66 -11.07
CA ASP A 64 -4.84 5.69 -11.03
C ASP A 64 -4.47 6.87 -11.93
N SER A 65 -5.45 7.74 -12.22
CA SER A 65 -5.22 8.91 -13.08
C SER A 65 -4.21 9.90 -12.49
N ALA A 66 -4.07 9.89 -11.16
CA ALA A 66 -3.13 10.74 -10.43
C ALA A 66 -1.70 10.18 -10.41
N LYS A 67 -1.49 8.93 -10.86
CA LYS A 67 -0.22 8.19 -10.74
C LYS A 67 0.34 8.29 -9.32
N THR A 68 -0.51 8.00 -8.33
CA THR A 68 -0.16 8.19 -6.93
C THR A 68 1.11 7.40 -6.57
N GLU A 69 2.09 8.10 -6.01
CA GLU A 69 3.37 7.52 -5.60
C GLU A 69 3.38 7.24 -4.09
N LEU A 70 3.66 5.99 -3.72
CA LEU A 70 3.66 5.53 -2.33
C LEU A 70 5.00 4.87 -1.98
N SER A 71 5.80 5.56 -1.17
CA SER A 71 7.08 5.03 -0.70
C SER A 71 6.90 3.98 0.39
N THR A 72 7.77 2.96 0.38
CA THR A 72 7.76 1.91 1.37
C THR A 72 8.51 2.29 2.65
N SER A 73 8.10 1.68 3.76
CA SER A 73 9.00 1.50 4.91
C SER A 73 10.04 0.41 4.62
N ARG A 74 11.06 0.25 5.48
CA ARG A 74 12.02 -0.87 5.38
C ARG A 74 11.29 -2.23 5.46
N ALA A 75 10.53 -2.43 6.53
CA ALA A 75 9.74 -3.65 6.71
C ALA A 75 8.68 -3.87 5.60
N GLY A 76 8.11 -2.78 5.07
CA GLY A 76 7.19 -2.85 3.93
C GLY A 76 7.88 -3.29 2.64
N ALA A 77 9.09 -2.79 2.39
CA ALA A 77 9.90 -3.21 1.25
C ALA A 77 10.22 -4.71 1.31
N ASP A 78 10.57 -5.22 2.48
CA ASP A 78 10.91 -6.64 2.66
C ASP A 78 9.71 -7.55 2.43
N LYS A 79 8.53 -7.17 2.94
CA LYS A 79 7.27 -7.88 2.63
C LYS A 79 6.94 -7.85 1.14
N LEU A 80 7.11 -6.70 0.50
CA LEU A 80 6.84 -6.55 -0.93
C LEU A 80 7.76 -7.46 -1.76
N LYS A 81 9.05 -7.51 -1.42
CA LYS A 81 10.02 -8.41 -2.08
C LYS A 81 9.62 -9.88 -1.94
N GLN A 82 9.19 -10.30 -0.75
CA GLN A 82 8.71 -11.67 -0.52
C GLN A 82 7.50 -12.02 -1.40
N ILE A 83 6.54 -11.10 -1.53
CA ILE A 83 5.33 -11.33 -2.33
C ILE A 83 5.65 -11.36 -3.83
N LEU A 84 6.57 -10.50 -4.28
CA LEU A 84 7.00 -10.42 -5.67
C LEU A 84 8.02 -11.50 -6.07
N GLY A 85 8.50 -12.30 -5.12
CA GLY A 85 9.46 -13.38 -5.38
C GLY A 85 10.87 -12.89 -5.76
N PHE A 86 11.29 -11.73 -5.25
CA PHE A 86 12.67 -11.24 -5.39
C PHE A 86 13.67 -12.01 -4.52
#